data_AF-A0A925KY52-F1
#
_entry.id   AF-A0A925KY52-F1
#
_cell.length_a   1.000
_cell.length_b   1.000
_cell.length_c   1.000
_cell.angle_alpha   90.00
_cell.angle_beta   90.00
_cell.angle_gamma   90.00
#
_symmetry.space_group_name_H-M   'P 1'
#
loop_
_entity.id
_entity.type
_entity.pdbx_description
1 polymer ?
#
loop_
_entity_poly.entity_id
_entity_poly.type
_entity_poly.pdbx_seq_one_letter_code
_entity_poly.pdbx_strand_id
1 'polypeptide(L)' 'MSSPFIISVGVMGYNQEQYVRQAMDSILAQLCTYPFEIVIGDD' A
#
# COMPACT_ATOMS: atom_id res chain seq x y z
N MET A 1 12.45 1.88 17.48
CA MET A 1 13.60 2.21 16.60
C MET A 1 13.05 2.34 15.19
N SER A 2 13.38 3.42 14.48
CA SER A 2 13.00 3.58 13.07
C SER A 2 13.87 2.67 12.20
N SER A 3 13.24 1.87 11.32
CA SER A 3 13.94 1.05 10.33
C SER A 3 14.75 1.93 9.37
N PRO A 4 15.98 1.52 8.96
CA PRO A 4 16.78 2.27 8.00
C PRO A 4 16.25 2.20 6.56
N PHE A 5 15.24 1.37 6.30
CA PHE A 5 14.66 1.16 4.98
C PHE A 5 13.17 1.55 4.95
N ILE A 6 12.74 2.10 3.82
CA ILE A 6 11.34 2.34 3.46
C ILE A 6 10.89 1.20 2.55
N ILE A 7 9.69 0.67 2.79
CA ILE A 7 9.07 -0.35 1.94
C ILE A 7 8.14 0.31 0.93
N SER A 8 8.29 0.03 -0.36
CA SER A 8 7.33 0.43 -1.39
C SER A 8 6.32 -0.69 -1.65
N VAL A 9 5.05 -0.42 -1.41
CA VAL A 9 3.93 -1.34 -1.68
C VAL A 9 3.34 -1.00 -3.05
N GLY A 10 3.65 -1.82 -4.05
CA GLY A 10 3.09 -1.69 -5.40
C GLY A 10 1.67 -2.24 -5.47
N VAL A 11 0.73 -1.43 -5.94
CA VAL A 11 -0.67 -1.82 -6.15
C VAL A 11 -1.04 -1.60 -7.60
N MET A 12 -1.11 -2.69 -8.36
CA MET A 12 -1.51 -2.67 -9.77
C MET A 12 -2.99 -3.04 -9.88
N GLY A 13 -3.78 -2.23 -10.56
CA GLY A 13 -5.20 -2.46 -10.79
C GLY A 13 -5.61 -2.17 -12.23
N TYR A 14 -6.70 -2.81 -12.68
CA TYR A 14 -7.37 -2.55 -13.96
C TYR A 14 -8.88 -2.55 -13.74
N ASN A 15 -9.54 -1.40 -13.87
CA ASN A 15 -10.99 -1.24 -13.63
C ASN A 15 -11.47 -1.79 -12.26
N GLN A 16 -10.67 -1.64 -11.21
CA GLN A 16 -10.94 -2.17 -9.85
C GLN A 16 -11.57 -1.14 -8.90
N GLU A 17 -12.39 -0.21 -9.40
CA GLU A 17 -13.01 0.86 -8.60
C GLU A 17 -13.69 0.34 -7.32
N GLN A 18 -14.34 -0.81 -7.41
CA GLN A 18 -15.07 -1.43 -6.30
C GLN A 18 -14.16 -1.92 -5.16
N TYR A 19 -12.88 -2.22 -5.45
CA TYR A 19 -11.99 -2.91 -4.51
C TYR A 19 -10.78 -2.08 -4.10
N VAL A 20 -10.44 -1.02 -4.86
CA VAL A 20 -9.26 -0.19 -4.59
C VAL A 20 -9.28 0.36 -3.16
N ARG A 21 -10.45 0.81 -2.67
CA ARG A 21 -10.61 1.31 -1.30
C ARG A 21 -10.32 0.24 -0.26
N GLN A 22 -10.90 -0.95 -0.41
CA GLN A 22 -10.70 -2.06 0.53
C GLN A 22 -9.22 -2.48 0.57
N ALA A 23 -8.55 -2.51 -0.58
CA ALA A 23 -7.12 -2.80 -0.67
C ALA A 23 -6.29 -1.73 0.07
N MET A 24 -6.58 -0.44 -0.14
CA MET A 24 -5.89 0.65 0.58
C MET A 24 -6.10 0.55 2.09
N ASP A 25 -7.35 0.36 2.54
CA ASP A 25 -7.67 0.27 3.96
C ASP A 25 -6.91 -0.90 4.63
N SER A 26 -6.78 -2.03 3.94
CA SER A 26 -6.01 -3.19 4.42
C SER A 26 -4.50 -2.91 4.52
N ILE A 27 -3.92 -2.17 3.57
CA ILE A 27 -2.49 -1.82 3.60
C ILE A 27 -2.22 -0.79 4.70
N LEU A 28 -3.10 0.20 4.87
CA LEU A 28 -2.95 1.24 5.89
C LEU A 28 -3.14 0.71 7.32
N ALA A 29 -3.90 -0.37 7.51
CA ALA A 29 -4.14 -0.98 8.81
C ALA A 29 -2.96 -1.82 9.35
N GLN A 30 -1.87 -1.98 8.60
CA GLN A 30 -0.73 -2.79 9.03
C GLN A 30 -0.05 -2.20 10.27
N LEU A 31 0.15 -3.04 11.29
CA LEU A 31 0.92 -2.68 12.48
C LEU A 31 2.39 -3.06 12.25
N CYS A 32 3.19 -2.08 11.83
CA CYS A 32 4.61 -2.25 11.60
C CYS A 32 5.44 -1.12 12.20
N THR A 33 6.73 -1.37 12.43
CA THR A 33 7.69 -0.40 12.98
C THR A 33 8.56 0.25 11.91
N TYR A 34 8.33 -0.09 10.64
CA TYR A 34 9.03 0.45 9.48
C TYR A 34 8.08 1.35 8.68
N PRO A 35 8.59 2.44 8.09
CA PRO A 35 7.80 3.26 7.18
C PRO A 35 7.56 2.52 5.87
N PHE A 36 6.43 2.82 5.23
CA PHE A 36 6.13 2.36 3.87
C PHE A 36 5.43 3.45 3.06
N GLU A 37 5.54 3.33 1.74
CA GLU A 37 4.80 4.12 0.75
C GLU A 37 3.93 3.19 -0.10
N ILE A 38 2.89 3.74 -0.72
CA ILE A 38 2.01 2.99 -1.62
C ILE A 38 2.16 3.60 -3.01
N VAL A 39 2.51 2.77 -3.99
CA VAL A 39 2.67 3.15 -5.40
C VAL A 39 1.54 2.49 -6.19
N ILE A 40 0.60 3.28 -6.69
CA ILE A 40 -0.56 2.79 -7.43
C ILE A 40 -0.28 2.88 -8.93
N GLY A 41 -0.38 1.74 -9.62
CA GLY A 41 -0.42 1.66 -11.07
C GLY A 41 -1.83 1.30 -11.53
N ASP A 42 -2.42 2.16 -12.35
CA ASP A 42 -3.64 1.88 -13.10
C ASP A 42 -3.22 1.47 -14.51
N ASP A 43 -3.59 0.27 -14.92
CA ASP A 43 -3.45 -0.23 -16.31
C ASP A 43 -4.73 0.06 -17.10
#